data_AF-A0A4Z2FV84-F1
#
_entry.id   AF-A0A4Z2FV84-F1
#
_cell.length_a   1.000
_cell.length_b   1.000
_cell.length_c   1.000
_cell.angle_alpha   90.00
_cell.angle_beta   90.00
_cell.angle_gamma   90.00
#
_symmetry.space_group_name_H-M   'P 1'
#
loop_
_entity.id
_entity.type
_entity.pdbx_description
1 polymer ?
#
loop_
_entity_poly.entity_id
_entity_poly.type
_entity_poly.pdbx_seq_one_letter_code
_entity_poly.pdbx_strand_id
1 'polypeptide(L)'
;MYRLTVDGVETYLVVTRNVFSHRLTVHRKYDLKGSTVSREASDKEKAKELPTFKDNDFLNEGQKLQIGDDNKKYFLEKLKHDVEFLATLKIMDYSLLVGIHDVERAEQEEMDVEGVGEEEEYDNDGVLTGSFGTPPDSPGNPLTCGGFFGPGEFDPSVDVYAIKSHDSVVKKDVYFMAIIDILTHYDAKKKAAHAAKTVKHGAGAEISTVNPEQYSKRFYEFMSNILS
;
A
#
# COMPACT_ATOMS: atom_id res chain seq x y z
N MET A 1 -2.27 17.70 -12.92
CA MET A 1 -3.12 17.08 -13.94
C MET A 1 -2.63 17.54 -15.29
N TYR A 2 -2.40 16.62 -16.21
CA TYR A 2 -1.80 16.87 -17.51
C TYR A 2 -2.63 16.22 -18.61
N ARG A 3 -2.59 16.79 -19.81
CA ARG A 3 -3.11 16.20 -21.04
C ARG A 3 -1.98 16.18 -22.05
N LEU A 4 -1.69 15.02 -22.60
CA LEU A 4 -0.68 14.80 -23.64
C LEU A 4 -1.39 14.36 -24.92
N THR A 5 -0.86 14.78 -26.07
CA THR A 5 -1.37 14.37 -27.38
C THR A 5 -0.21 13.86 -28.22
N VAL A 6 -0.23 12.59 -28.61
CA VAL A 6 0.81 11.94 -29.43
C VAL A 6 0.10 11.20 -30.57
N ASP A 7 0.50 11.45 -31.82
CA ASP A 7 -0.10 10.85 -33.02
C ASP A 7 -1.64 10.96 -33.08
N GLY A 8 -2.18 12.07 -32.57
CA GLY A 8 -3.63 12.32 -32.50
C GLY A 8 -4.36 11.60 -31.35
N VAL A 9 -3.66 10.84 -30.51
CA VAL A 9 -4.23 10.19 -29.32
C VAL A 9 -4.05 11.09 -28.10
N GLU A 10 -5.16 11.47 -27.47
CA GLU A 10 -5.16 12.22 -26.21
C GLU A 10 -5.05 11.27 -25.00
N THR A 11 -4.11 11.55 -24.10
CA THR A 11 -3.90 10.83 -22.84
C THR A 11 -3.96 11.82 -21.67
N TYR A 12 -4.69 11.47 -20.61
CA TYR A 12 -4.80 12.28 -19.40
C TYR A 12 -4.01 11.65 -18.26
N LEU A 13 -3.23 12.45 -17.55
CA LEU A 13 -2.31 12.00 -16.51
C LEU A 13 -2.51 12.79 -15.23
N VAL A 14 -2.48 12.08 -14.11
CA VAL A 14 -2.40 12.66 -12.77
C VAL A 14 -1.16 12.09 -12.12
N VAL A 15 -0.28 12.96 -11.63
CA VAL A 15 0.93 12.56 -10.90
C VAL A 15 0.64 12.75 -9.42
N THR A 16 0.77 11.68 -8.65
CA THR A 16 0.60 11.66 -7.20
C THR A 16 1.89 11.18 -6.55
N ARG A 17 2.04 11.42 -5.24
CA ARG A 17 3.10 10.78 -4.47
C ARG A 17 2.89 9.27 -4.48
N ASN A 18 3.97 8.49 -4.56
CA ASN A 18 3.91 7.05 -4.39
C ASN A 18 3.49 6.73 -2.95
N VAL A 19 2.58 5.77 -2.78
CA VAL A 19 2.15 5.30 -1.45
C VAL A 19 3.26 4.47 -0.80
N PHE A 20 3.97 3.69 -1.61
CA PHE A 20 5.04 2.81 -1.15
C PHE A 20 6.38 3.53 -1.17
N SER A 21 7.28 3.06 -0.29
CA SER A 21 8.67 3.52 -0.30
C SER A 21 9.35 3.15 -1.62
N HIS A 22 10.33 3.98 -1.98
CA HIS A 22 11.26 3.70 -3.07
C HIS A 22 12.45 2.86 -2.61
N ARG A 23 12.63 2.68 -1.29
CA ARG A 23 13.74 1.93 -0.68
C ARG A 23 13.29 0.63 -0.05
N LEU A 24 12.17 0.64 0.66
CA LEU A 24 11.67 -0.54 1.35
C LEU A 24 10.79 -1.38 0.41
N THR A 25 11.27 -2.58 0.06
CA THR A 25 10.57 -3.52 -0.82
C THR A 25 9.25 -3.97 -0.21
N VAL A 26 8.16 -3.86 -0.97
CA VAL A 26 6.84 -4.32 -0.52
C VAL A 26 6.69 -5.81 -0.84
N HIS A 27 6.54 -6.64 0.19
CA HIS A 27 6.42 -8.09 0.06
C HIS A 27 4.96 -8.57 -0.05
N ARG A 28 4.00 -7.76 0.42
CA ARG A 28 2.56 -8.03 0.26
C ARG A 28 1.77 -6.76 -0.03
N LYS A 29 0.74 -6.87 -0.87
CA LYS A 29 -0.15 -5.76 -1.22
C LYS A 29 -1.61 -6.15 -1.06
N TYR A 30 -2.40 -5.25 -0.49
CA TYR A 30 -3.84 -5.38 -0.39
C TYR A 30 -4.54 -4.11 -0.89
N ASP A 31 -5.61 -4.28 -1.65
CA ASP A 31 -6.60 -3.26 -1.96
C ASP A 31 -7.84 -3.58 -1.13
N LEU A 32 -8.21 -2.71 -0.18
CA LEU A 32 -9.28 -2.98 0.79
C LEU A 32 -10.41 -1.95 0.68
N LYS A 33 -11.67 -2.41 0.60
CA LYS A 33 -12.87 -1.54 0.42
C LYS A 33 -13.88 -1.66 1.55
N GLY A 34 -13.64 -2.57 2.49
CA GLY A 34 -14.58 -2.97 3.53
C GLY A 34 -15.84 -3.62 2.98
N SER A 35 -15.75 -4.37 1.88
CA SER A 35 -16.89 -5.10 1.32
C SER A 35 -16.47 -6.53 0.99
N THR A 36 -17.41 -7.47 1.00
CA THR A 36 -17.12 -8.90 0.84
C THR A 36 -17.53 -9.48 -0.52
N VAL A 37 -18.41 -8.78 -1.25
CA VAL A 37 -18.94 -9.25 -2.54
C VAL A 37 -17.90 -9.05 -3.66
N SER A 38 -17.41 -10.15 -4.25
CA SER A 38 -16.40 -10.13 -5.33
C SER A 38 -15.08 -9.47 -4.94
N ARG A 39 -14.70 -9.60 -3.67
CA ARG A 39 -13.50 -8.98 -3.08
C ARG A 39 -12.43 -10.03 -2.75
N GLU A 40 -12.14 -10.85 -3.76
CA GLU A 40 -11.01 -11.78 -3.79
C GLU A 40 -10.14 -11.49 -5.02
N ALA A 41 -8.83 -11.72 -4.92
CA ALA A 41 -7.92 -11.70 -6.06
C ALA A 41 -8.24 -12.85 -7.03
N SER A 42 -8.21 -12.56 -8.33
CA SER A 42 -8.37 -13.60 -9.36
C SER A 42 -7.13 -14.49 -9.44
N ASP A 43 -7.27 -15.73 -9.93
CA ASP A 43 -6.12 -16.64 -10.14
C ASP A 43 -5.01 -16.02 -10.98
N LYS A 44 -5.37 -15.22 -12.01
CA LYS A 44 -4.41 -14.47 -12.83
C LYS A 44 -3.61 -13.42 -12.05
N GLU A 45 -4.23 -12.83 -11.03
CA GLU A 45 -3.57 -11.86 -10.14
C GLU A 45 -2.67 -12.60 -9.16
N LYS A 46 -3.17 -13.69 -8.56
CA LYS A 46 -2.44 -14.55 -7.62
C LYS A 46 -1.20 -15.19 -8.25
N ALA A 47 -1.15 -15.34 -9.58
CA ALA A 47 -0.01 -15.88 -10.31
C ALA A 47 1.14 -14.87 -10.55
N LYS A 48 0.97 -13.58 -10.22
CA LYS A 48 2.04 -12.58 -10.34
C LYS A 48 3.04 -12.74 -9.19
N GLU A 49 4.27 -12.25 -9.39
CA GLU A 49 5.29 -12.24 -8.32
C GLU A 49 4.85 -11.45 -7.09
N LEU A 50 4.18 -10.30 -7.30
CA LEU A 50 3.62 -9.48 -6.23
C LEU A 50 2.12 -9.21 -6.47
N PRO A 51 1.24 -10.15 -6.09
CA PRO A 51 -0.19 -10.04 -6.29
C PRO A 51 -0.80 -8.91 -5.45
N THR A 52 -1.93 -8.36 -5.92
CA THR A 52 -2.76 -7.43 -5.14
C THR A 52 -3.97 -8.17 -4.59
N PHE A 53 -3.89 -8.53 -3.33
CA PHE A 53 -4.96 -9.20 -2.59
C PHE A 53 -6.11 -8.25 -2.24
N LYS A 54 -7.27 -8.80 -1.88
CA LYS A 54 -8.46 -8.01 -1.51
C LYS A 54 -8.98 -8.40 -0.12
N ASP A 55 -10.14 -7.87 0.25
CA ASP A 55 -10.75 -8.01 1.57
C ASP A 55 -10.90 -9.47 2.00
N ASN A 56 -11.40 -10.36 1.13
CA ASN A 56 -11.61 -11.76 1.50
C ASN A 56 -10.28 -12.52 1.65
N ASP A 57 -9.28 -12.23 0.81
CA ASP A 57 -7.95 -12.82 0.95
C ASP A 57 -7.33 -12.40 2.30
N PHE A 58 -7.41 -11.10 2.63
CA PHE A 58 -6.92 -10.54 3.88
C PHE A 58 -7.56 -11.21 5.11
N LEU A 59 -8.89 -11.39 5.08
CA LEU A 59 -9.63 -12.04 6.16
C LEU A 59 -9.33 -13.53 6.28
N ASN A 60 -9.26 -14.26 5.15
CA ASN A 60 -9.03 -15.70 5.12
C ASN A 60 -7.60 -16.06 5.60
N GLU A 61 -6.63 -15.20 5.34
CA GLU A 61 -5.26 -15.35 5.84
C GLU A 61 -5.14 -15.02 7.34
N GLY A 62 -6.19 -14.47 7.95
CA GLY A 62 -6.15 -14.02 9.35
C GLY A 62 -5.19 -12.84 9.56
N GLN A 63 -4.88 -12.09 8.50
CA GLN A 63 -3.93 -10.98 8.56
C GLN A 63 -4.46 -9.88 9.49
N LYS A 64 -3.55 -9.30 10.28
CA LYS A 64 -3.78 -8.11 11.10
C LYS A 64 -2.64 -7.13 10.89
N LEU A 65 -2.94 -5.84 11.01
CA LEU A 65 -1.94 -4.77 10.93
C LEU A 65 -1.61 -4.35 12.36
N GLN A 66 -0.46 -4.78 12.87
CA GLN A 66 -0.09 -4.59 14.27
C GLN A 66 0.71 -3.30 14.45
N ILE A 67 0.04 -2.15 14.49
CA ILE A 67 0.69 -0.82 14.60
C ILE A 67 0.65 -0.26 16.03
N GLY A 68 -0.09 -0.89 16.93
CA GLY A 68 -0.23 -0.48 18.33
C GLY A 68 -1.27 0.62 18.53
N ASP A 69 -1.74 0.77 19.77
CA ASP A 69 -2.91 1.59 20.10
C ASP A 69 -2.74 3.08 19.75
N ASP A 70 -1.57 3.66 19.98
CA ASP A 70 -1.32 5.08 19.70
C ASP A 70 -1.36 5.39 18.20
N ASN A 71 -0.63 4.61 17.40
CA ASN A 71 -0.64 4.75 15.94
C ASN A 71 -2.01 4.41 15.35
N LYS A 72 -2.68 3.39 15.88
CA LYS A 72 -4.04 3.02 15.48
C LYS A 72 -5.02 4.17 15.70
N LYS A 73 -5.01 4.75 16.90
CA LYS A 73 -5.87 5.90 17.22
C LYS A 73 -5.58 7.07 16.28
N TYR A 74 -4.31 7.41 16.10
CA TYR A 74 -3.88 8.50 15.22
C TYR A 74 -4.26 8.28 13.75
N PHE A 75 -4.07 7.06 13.24
CA PHE A 75 -4.43 6.69 11.87
C PHE A 75 -5.94 6.73 11.65
N LEU A 76 -6.72 6.15 12.56
CA LEU A 76 -8.18 6.13 12.45
C LEU A 76 -8.80 7.52 12.55
N GLU A 77 -8.25 8.42 13.37
CA GLU A 77 -8.69 9.82 13.42
C GLU A 77 -8.53 10.51 12.07
N LYS A 78 -7.35 10.39 11.43
CA LYS A 78 -7.12 10.91 10.08
C LYS A 78 -8.03 10.27 9.06
N LEU A 79 -8.13 8.94 9.08
CA LEU A 79 -8.97 8.19 8.15
C LEU A 79 -10.43 8.63 8.25
N LYS A 80 -10.94 8.88 9.47
CA LYS A 80 -12.30 9.37 9.69
C LYS A 80 -12.54 10.71 8.98
N HIS A 81 -11.64 11.67 9.16
CA HIS A 81 -11.76 12.97 8.50
C HIS A 81 -11.68 12.85 6.96
N ASP A 82 -10.79 12.01 6.45
CA ASP A 82 -10.66 11.78 5.01
C ASP A 82 -11.94 11.18 4.42
N VAL A 83 -12.52 10.15 5.04
CA VAL A 83 -13.73 9.51 4.53
C VAL A 83 -14.98 10.38 4.68
N GLU A 84 -15.06 11.23 5.71
CA GLU A 84 -16.11 12.25 5.86
C GLU A 84 -16.04 13.30 4.74
N PHE A 85 -14.83 13.74 4.40
CA PHE A 85 -14.59 14.64 3.28
C PHE A 85 -15.00 14.00 1.93
N LEU A 86 -14.56 12.76 1.67
CA LEU A 86 -14.93 12.04 0.45
C LEU A 86 -16.44 11.82 0.33
N ALA A 87 -17.12 11.50 1.44
CA ALA A 87 -18.57 11.37 1.46
C ALA A 87 -19.30 12.69 1.15
N THR A 88 -18.78 13.82 1.65
CA THR A 88 -19.31 15.17 1.36
C THR A 88 -19.23 15.49 -0.13
N LEU A 89 -18.15 15.06 -0.79
CA LEU A 89 -17.96 15.17 -2.24
C LEU A 89 -18.70 14.10 -3.06
N LYS A 90 -19.49 13.24 -2.42
CA LYS A 90 -20.19 12.11 -3.05
C LYS A 90 -19.25 11.18 -3.82
N ILE A 91 -18.02 11.04 -3.35
CA ILE A 91 -17.03 10.11 -3.88
C ILE A 91 -17.24 8.74 -3.22
N MET A 92 -17.08 7.68 -4.00
CA MET A 92 -17.26 6.30 -3.56
C MET A 92 -16.32 5.35 -4.33
N ASP A 93 -16.38 4.05 -4.02
CA ASP A 93 -15.57 3.02 -4.67
C ASP A 93 -14.04 3.21 -4.50
N TYR A 94 -13.59 4.01 -3.51
CA TYR A 94 -12.17 4.17 -3.15
C TYR A 94 -11.66 3.01 -2.29
N SER A 95 -10.37 2.71 -2.35
CA SER A 95 -9.75 1.64 -1.53
C SER A 95 -8.75 2.21 -0.55
N LEU A 96 -8.50 1.50 0.56
CA LEU A 96 -7.24 1.62 1.28
C LEU A 96 -6.23 0.69 0.60
N LEU A 97 -5.19 1.28 0.00
CA LEU A 97 -4.04 0.53 -0.45
C LEU A 97 -3.13 0.28 0.74
N VAL A 98 -2.78 -0.99 0.96
CA VAL A 98 -1.89 -1.43 2.04
C VAL A 98 -0.70 -2.18 1.43
N GLY A 99 0.51 -1.68 1.67
CA GLY A 99 1.75 -2.38 1.39
C GLY A 99 2.40 -2.82 2.70
N ILE A 100 2.90 -4.06 2.73
CA ILE A 100 3.62 -4.60 3.90
C ILE A 100 5.05 -4.90 3.47
N HIS A 101 6.00 -4.24 4.12
CA HIS A 101 7.42 -4.54 4.06
C HIS A 101 7.80 -5.35 5.30
N ASP A 102 8.11 -6.63 5.06
CA ASP A 102 8.69 -7.55 6.03
C ASP A 102 10.19 -7.27 6.19
N VAL A 103 10.61 -6.78 7.35
CA VAL A 103 11.98 -6.28 7.58
C VAL A 103 12.99 -7.43 7.57
N GLU A 104 12.69 -8.51 8.29
CA GLU A 104 13.57 -9.69 8.39
C GLU A 104 13.76 -10.35 7.02
N ARG A 105 12.69 -10.43 6.23
CA ARG A 105 12.76 -10.97 4.87
C ARG A 105 13.63 -10.09 3.96
N ALA A 106 13.52 -8.77 4.06
CA ALA A 106 14.34 -7.85 3.27
C ALA A 106 15.83 -8.04 3.56
N GLU A 107 16.19 -8.13 4.85
CA GLU A 107 17.58 -8.37 5.27
C GLU A 107 18.14 -9.66 4.66
N GLN A 108 17.37 -10.75 4.69
CA GLN A 108 17.80 -12.02 4.08
C GLN A 108 17.96 -11.91 2.56
N GLU A 109 17.02 -11.25 1.88
CA GLU A 109 17.10 -11.02 0.43
C GLU A 109 18.31 -10.14 0.06
N GLU A 110 18.68 -9.17 0.89
CA GLU A 110 19.90 -8.35 0.71
C GLU A 110 21.18 -9.19 0.86
N MET A 111 21.26 -10.03 1.90
CA MET A 111 22.41 -10.93 2.12
C MET A 111 22.58 -11.97 0.99
N ASP A 112 21.49 -12.52 0.48
CA ASP A 112 21.53 -13.51 -0.60
C ASP A 112 22.05 -12.89 -1.92
N VAL A 113 21.74 -11.61 -2.18
CA VAL A 113 22.25 -10.88 -3.35
C VAL A 113 23.73 -10.58 -3.21
N GLU A 114 24.20 -10.22 -2.02
CA GLU A 114 25.62 -10.01 -1.74
C GLU A 114 26.43 -11.30 -1.86
N GLY A 115 25.91 -12.43 -1.36
CA GLY A 115 26.59 -13.74 -1.43
C GLY A 115 26.74 -14.29 -2.85
N VAL A 116 25.80 -14.01 -3.76
CA VAL A 116 25.92 -14.38 -5.19
C VAL A 116 26.93 -13.51 -5.93
N GLY A 117 27.18 -12.27 -5.46
CA GLY A 117 28.22 -11.39 -5.99
C GLY A 117 29.64 -11.86 -5.69
N GLU A 118 29.84 -12.63 -4.61
CA GLU A 118 31.15 -13.17 -4.22
C GLU A 118 31.51 -14.49 -4.95
N GLU A 119 30.53 -15.25 -5.46
CA GLU A 119 30.79 -16.52 -6.15
C GLU A 119 31.27 -16.36 -7.62
N GLU A 120 31.20 -15.16 -8.21
CA GLU A 120 31.73 -14.88 -9.57
C GLU A 120 33.17 -14.32 -9.59
N GLU A 121 33.83 -14.09 -8.44
CA GLU A 121 35.25 -13.73 -8.41
C GLU A 121 36.15 -14.98 -8.43
N TYR A 122 36.38 -15.52 -9.63
CA TYR A 122 37.50 -16.43 -9.88
C TYR A 122 38.82 -15.66 -9.94
N ASP A 123 39.73 -16.04 -9.04
CA ASP A 123 41.18 -15.82 -9.03
C ASP A 123 41.70 -14.37 -9.08
N ASN A 124 41.80 -13.74 -7.91
CA ASN A 124 43.01 -12.93 -7.64
C ASN A 124 43.44 -13.02 -6.17
N ASP A 125 44.75 -13.08 -6.01
CA ASP A 125 45.52 -13.52 -4.86
C ASP A 125 45.47 -12.53 -3.68
N GLY A 126 45.22 -13.05 -2.47
CA GLY A 126 45.85 -12.57 -1.24
C GLY A 126 45.26 -11.37 -0.47
N VAL A 127 44.76 -11.70 0.74
CA VAL A 127 44.85 -10.94 2.01
C VAL A 127 43.67 -10.02 2.40
N LEU A 128 43.21 -10.28 3.62
CA LEU A 128 42.05 -9.75 4.32
C LEU A 128 42.18 -8.30 4.84
N THR A 129 41.00 -7.69 5.00
CA THR A 129 40.62 -6.59 5.92
C THR A 129 41.08 -5.17 5.60
N GLY A 130 40.12 -4.24 5.54
CA GLY A 130 40.35 -2.81 5.80
C GLY A 130 39.75 -1.84 4.79
N SER A 131 38.48 -1.51 4.99
CA SER A 131 37.80 -0.24 4.65
C SER A 131 38.64 0.82 3.92
N PHE A 132 38.49 1.00 2.60
CA PHE A 132 38.77 2.29 1.92
C PHE A 132 38.04 2.42 0.56
N GLY A 133 37.08 3.34 0.50
CA GLY A 133 36.96 4.33 -0.59
C GLY A 133 36.11 3.99 -1.82
N THR A 134 34.78 4.18 -1.73
CA THR A 134 34.02 4.60 -2.93
C THR A 134 34.20 6.12 -3.17
N PRO A 135 34.17 6.60 -4.43
CA PRO A 135 34.46 8.00 -4.76
C PRO A 135 33.41 8.97 -4.18
N PRO A 136 33.75 10.24 -3.92
CA PRO A 136 32.78 11.22 -3.42
C PRO A 136 31.69 11.47 -4.47
N ASP A 137 30.43 11.33 -4.04
CA ASP A 137 29.24 11.53 -4.87
C ASP A 137 29.20 12.92 -5.52
N SER A 138 28.70 12.94 -6.76
CA SER A 138 28.40 14.17 -7.51
C SER A 138 27.34 15.01 -6.79
N PRO A 139 27.52 16.34 -6.66
CA PRO A 139 26.56 17.17 -5.95
C PRO A 139 25.32 17.39 -6.83
N GLY A 140 24.18 16.82 -6.46
CA GLY A 140 22.89 17.32 -6.94
C GLY A 140 21.83 16.33 -7.40
N ASN A 141 21.67 15.18 -6.74
CA ASN A 141 20.40 14.45 -6.84
C ASN A 141 19.63 14.54 -5.50
N PRO A 142 18.48 15.21 -5.42
CA PRO A 142 17.69 15.25 -4.19
C PRO A 142 17.12 13.87 -3.78
N LEU A 143 17.29 12.84 -4.61
CA LEU A 143 16.91 11.47 -4.33
C LEU A 143 18.01 10.63 -3.67
N THR A 144 19.24 11.14 -3.55
CA THR A 144 20.29 10.50 -2.74
C THR A 144 20.13 10.94 -1.29
N CYS A 145 19.20 10.33 -0.57
CA CYS A 145 19.11 10.50 0.88
C CYS A 145 20.29 9.77 1.53
N GLY A 146 21.36 10.51 1.78
CA GLY A 146 22.63 10.06 2.37
C GLY A 146 22.52 9.75 3.87
N GLY A 147 21.78 8.70 4.21
CA GLY A 147 21.86 8.04 5.51
C GLY A 147 21.82 6.53 5.31
N PHE A 148 22.75 5.79 5.90
CA PHE A 148 22.55 4.37 6.17
C PHE A 148 21.39 4.27 7.16
N PHE A 149 20.18 4.19 6.65
CA PHE A 149 19.02 3.80 7.44
C PHE A 149 19.15 2.30 7.68
N GLY A 150 19.03 1.88 8.94
CA GLY A 150 19.02 0.46 9.28
C GLY A 150 17.82 -0.26 8.65
N PRO A 151 17.77 -1.59 8.76
CA PRO A 151 16.65 -2.37 8.23
C PRO A 151 15.30 -1.88 8.77
N GLY A 152 14.33 -1.66 7.87
CA GLY A 152 13.01 -1.14 8.23
C GLY A 152 12.97 0.33 8.68
N GLU A 153 14.09 1.05 8.65
CA GLU A 153 14.14 2.50 8.88
C GLU A 153 13.80 3.26 7.59
N PHE A 154 13.01 4.33 7.72
CA PHE A 154 12.59 5.16 6.60
C PHE A 154 12.57 6.64 7.02
N ASP A 155 12.64 7.53 6.03
CA ASP A 155 12.50 8.97 6.25
C ASP A 155 11.01 9.36 6.23
N PRO A 156 10.40 9.78 7.35
CA PRO A 156 8.98 10.13 7.40
C PRO A 156 8.59 11.33 6.52
N SER A 157 9.54 12.14 6.06
CA SER A 157 9.29 13.26 5.14
C SER A 157 9.13 12.81 3.68
N VAL A 158 9.75 11.68 3.34
CA VAL A 158 9.66 11.04 2.02
C VAL A 158 8.54 10.00 2.03
N ASP A 159 8.64 9.04 2.94
CA ASP A 159 7.74 7.90 3.10
C ASP A 159 6.59 8.23 4.07
N VAL A 160 5.83 9.29 3.73
CA VAL A 160 4.79 9.91 4.58
C VAL A 160 3.63 9.00 4.96
N TYR A 161 3.48 7.86 4.26
CA TYR A 161 2.41 6.88 4.47
C TYR A 161 2.86 5.67 5.31
N ALA A 162 4.13 5.66 5.75
CA ALA A 162 4.73 4.55 6.46
C ALA A 162 4.43 4.60 7.96
N ILE A 163 4.13 3.44 8.54
CA ILE A 163 3.92 3.21 9.97
C ILE A 163 4.63 1.91 10.34
N LYS A 164 5.50 1.94 11.35
CA LYS A 164 6.16 0.73 11.87
C LYS A 164 5.18 -0.15 12.65
N SER A 165 5.41 -1.45 12.61
CA SER A 165 4.77 -2.38 13.53
C SER A 165 5.12 -2.06 14.98
N HIS A 166 4.22 -2.40 15.90
CA HIS A 166 4.44 -2.20 17.32
C HIS A 166 5.67 -2.98 17.84
N ASP A 167 6.33 -2.46 18.88
CA ASP A 167 7.58 -3.04 19.37
C ASP A 167 7.43 -4.45 19.96
N SER A 168 6.24 -4.77 20.47
CA SER A 168 5.94 -6.08 21.05
C SER A 168 5.74 -7.20 20.02
N VAL A 169 5.71 -6.88 18.73
CA VAL A 169 5.52 -7.87 17.66
C VAL A 169 6.85 -8.54 17.37
N VAL A 170 6.83 -9.88 17.34
CA VAL A 170 8.02 -10.70 17.02
C VAL A 170 8.52 -10.37 15.63
N LYS A 171 7.60 -10.38 14.66
CA LYS A 171 7.89 -10.04 13.27
C LYS A 171 7.81 -8.53 13.06
N LYS A 172 8.91 -7.93 12.61
CA LYS A 172 8.97 -6.50 12.31
C LYS A 172 8.49 -6.22 10.88
N ASP A 173 7.44 -5.40 10.79
CA ASP A 173 6.87 -4.94 9.53
C ASP A 173 6.87 -3.41 9.44
N VAL A 174 6.95 -2.87 8.23
CA VAL A 174 6.61 -1.49 7.91
C VAL A 174 5.37 -1.49 7.01
N TYR A 175 4.33 -0.79 7.44
CA TYR A 175 3.05 -0.68 6.72
C TYR A 175 2.97 0.64 5.98
N PHE A 176 2.65 0.59 4.69
CA PHE A 176 2.37 1.76 3.85
C PHE A 176 0.88 1.81 3.55
N MET A 177 0.19 2.84 4.01
CA MET A 177 -1.28 2.91 3.93
C MET A 177 -1.79 4.25 3.41
N ALA A 178 -2.60 4.23 2.35
CA ALA A 178 -3.23 5.43 1.81
C ALA A 178 -4.55 5.12 1.08
N ILE A 179 -5.47 6.08 1.06
CA ILE A 179 -6.69 5.99 0.24
C ILE A 179 -6.33 6.25 -1.23
N ILE A 180 -6.81 5.39 -2.13
CA ILE A 180 -6.63 5.49 -3.58
C ILE A 180 -7.99 5.49 -4.32
N ASP A 181 -7.97 5.74 -5.64
CA ASP A 181 -9.15 5.72 -6.53
C ASP A 181 -10.28 6.71 -6.17
N ILE A 182 -9.91 7.89 -5.66
CA ILE A 182 -10.85 8.91 -5.16
C ILE A 182 -11.57 9.75 -6.24
N LEU A 183 -11.47 9.40 -7.53
CA LEU A 183 -12.07 10.19 -8.62
C LEU A 183 -13.42 9.65 -9.10
N THR A 184 -13.95 8.60 -8.46
CA THR A 184 -15.25 8.03 -8.83
C THR A 184 -16.39 8.74 -8.10
N HIS A 185 -17.06 9.64 -8.80
CA HIS A 185 -18.24 10.34 -8.29
C HIS A 185 -19.51 9.48 -8.36
N TYR A 186 -20.36 9.56 -7.35
CA TYR A 186 -21.66 8.89 -7.33
C TYR A 186 -22.68 9.63 -8.22
N ASP A 187 -22.88 9.11 -9.44
CA ASP A 187 -23.83 9.66 -10.41
C ASP A 187 -25.17 8.88 -10.45
N ALA A 188 -26.12 9.36 -11.26
CA ALA A 188 -27.42 8.72 -11.42
C ALA A 188 -27.34 7.29 -12.02
N LYS A 189 -26.30 6.97 -12.79
CA LYS A 189 -26.08 5.62 -13.34
C LYS A 189 -25.71 4.65 -12.23
N LYS A 190 -24.92 5.09 -11.24
CA LYS A 190 -24.59 4.30 -10.05
C LYS A 190 -25.79 4.07 -9.13
N LYS A 191 -26.72 5.04 -9.02
CA LYS A 191 -28.01 4.83 -8.32
C LYS A 191 -28.82 3.69 -8.92
N ALA A 192 -28.88 3.61 -10.26
CA ALA A 192 -29.55 2.52 -10.96
C ALA A 192 -28.84 1.16 -10.77
N ALA A 193 -27.49 1.16 -10.83
CA ALA A 193 -26.70 -0.05 -10.57
C ALA A 193 -26.86 -0.56 -9.13
N HIS A 194 -26.95 0.34 -8.14
CA HIS A 194 -27.26 -0.01 -6.76
C HIS A 194 -28.61 -0.70 -6.65
N ALA A 195 -29.66 -0.07 -7.19
CA ALA A 195 -31.01 -0.64 -7.18
C ALA A 195 -31.05 -2.05 -7.79
N ALA A 196 -30.37 -2.26 -8.93
CA ALA A 196 -30.27 -3.56 -9.57
C ALA A 196 -29.52 -4.61 -8.72
N LYS A 197 -28.41 -4.23 -8.07
CA LYS A 197 -27.63 -5.16 -7.23
C LYS A 197 -28.36 -5.51 -5.93
N THR A 198 -29.06 -4.57 -5.31
CA THR A 198 -29.89 -4.80 -4.11
C THR A 198 -31.03 -5.79 -4.41
N VAL A 199 -31.67 -5.68 -5.59
CA VAL A 199 -32.70 -6.63 -6.03
C VAL A 199 -32.12 -8.03 -6.24
N LYS A 200 -30.89 -8.15 -6.73
CA LYS A 200 -30.25 -9.44 -7.02
C LYS A 200 -29.68 -10.15 -5.78
N HIS A 201 -29.13 -9.41 -4.81
CA HIS A 201 -28.39 -9.99 -3.67
C HIS A 201 -29.09 -9.78 -2.31
N GLY A 202 -30.24 -9.11 -2.28
CA GLY A 202 -31.00 -8.81 -1.06
C GLY A 202 -30.55 -7.51 -0.37
N ALA A 203 -31.43 -6.95 0.46
CA ALA A 203 -31.25 -5.66 1.13
C ALA A 203 -30.11 -5.62 2.17
N GLY A 204 -29.60 -6.78 2.59
CA GLY A 204 -28.53 -6.91 3.59
C GLY A 204 -27.15 -7.24 3.02
N ALA A 205 -26.99 -7.35 1.70
CA ALA A 205 -25.68 -7.60 1.10
C ALA A 205 -24.82 -6.33 1.13
N GLU A 206 -23.60 -6.43 1.66
CA GLU A 206 -22.61 -5.34 1.68
C GLU A 206 -22.02 -5.10 0.29
N ILE A 207 -22.84 -4.51 -0.58
CA ILE A 207 -22.53 -4.27 -1.99
C ILE A 207 -21.63 -3.02 -2.09
N SER A 208 -20.66 -3.02 -3.00
CA SER A 208 -19.73 -1.89 -3.17
C SER A 208 -20.45 -0.58 -3.57
N THR A 209 -21.58 -0.65 -4.27
CA THR A 209 -22.26 0.51 -4.87
C THR A 209 -23.32 1.16 -3.98
N VAL A 210 -23.10 1.27 -2.67
CA VAL A 210 -24.04 1.90 -1.72
C VAL A 210 -23.93 3.43 -1.71
N ASN A 211 -24.89 4.11 -1.06
CA ASN A 211 -24.83 5.56 -0.82
C ASN A 211 -23.47 5.98 -0.23
N PRO A 212 -22.80 7.06 -0.71
CA PRO A 212 -21.52 7.52 -0.16
C PRO A 212 -21.40 7.53 1.38
N GLU A 213 -22.43 7.94 2.13
CA GLU A 213 -22.38 7.89 3.60
C GLU A 213 -22.37 6.47 4.18
N GLN A 214 -23.08 5.53 3.55
CA GLN A 214 -23.04 4.12 3.95
C GLN A 214 -21.71 3.48 3.56
N TYR A 215 -21.16 3.87 2.40
CA TYR A 215 -19.86 3.42 1.93
C TYR A 215 -18.76 3.82 2.91
N SER A 216 -18.69 5.09 3.29
CA SER A 216 -17.66 5.61 4.20
C SER A 216 -17.73 4.96 5.58
N LYS A 217 -18.94 4.79 6.13
CA LYS A 217 -19.14 4.12 7.41
C LYS A 217 -18.64 2.67 7.39
N ARG A 218 -19.06 1.89 6.41
CA ARG A 218 -18.65 0.48 6.24
C ARG A 218 -17.14 0.36 6.05
N PHE A 219 -16.57 1.22 5.19
CA PHE A 219 -15.14 1.29 4.95
C PHE A 219 -14.37 1.57 6.25
N TYR A 220 -14.78 2.58 7.00
CA TYR A 220 -14.15 2.95 8.28
C TYR A 220 -14.24 1.83 9.32
N GLU A 221 -15.41 1.22 9.49
CA GLU A 221 -15.63 0.12 10.43
C GLU A 221 -14.74 -1.09 10.10
N PHE A 222 -14.65 -1.44 8.81
CA PHE A 222 -13.76 -2.51 8.37
C PHE A 222 -12.28 -2.21 8.70
N MET A 223 -11.80 -1.00 8.37
CA MET A 223 -10.42 -0.62 8.70
C MET A 223 -10.19 -0.67 10.22
N SER A 224 -11.11 -0.12 11.02
CA SER A 224 -11.00 -0.17 12.48
C SER A 224 -10.87 -1.60 13.05
N ASN A 225 -11.41 -2.61 12.36
CA ASN A 225 -11.38 -4.00 12.80
C ASN A 225 -10.10 -4.75 12.39
N ILE A 226 -9.43 -4.36 11.31
CA ILE A 226 -8.21 -5.03 10.82
C ILE A 226 -6.93 -4.46 11.45
N LEU A 227 -6.99 -3.22 11.95
CA LEU A 227 -5.89 -2.59 12.67
C LEU A 227 -5.89 -3.02 14.15
N SER A 228 -4.71 -3.34 14.67
CA SER A 228 -4.45 -3.79 16.05
C SER A 228 -3.24 -3.10 16.64
#